data_AF-A0A2P5CAW2-F1
#
_entry.id   AF-A0A2P5CAW2-F1
#
_cell.length_a   1.000
_cell.length_b   1.000
_cell.length_c   1.000
_cell.angle_alpha   90.00
_cell.angle_beta   90.00
_cell.angle_gamma   90.00
#
_symmetry.space_group_name_H-M   'P 1'
#
loop_
_entity.id
_entity.type
_entity.pdbx_description
1 polymer ?
#
loop_
_entity_poly.entity_id
_entity_poly.type
_entity_poly.pdbx_seq_one_letter_code
_entity_poly.pdbx_strand_id
1 'polypeptide(L)'
;MGSALETLCGQAYGAGQVHMLGIYLQRSWLILLVSCFFLLPLYIFAGPVLKLLGQDEQISDLARKIHDPNNPSALLPGHKFPAQKFLQAQTKVNVLAWINVVAFVVHIGMLWLFINVLQWGTVGAAVAFDITRWATALAQVGYIMGWSSEGWTGFSWLVFKDIWAFVRLSLASALMLCLETWYMMSIFILTGNMENAVIAVGSLAIW
;
A
#
# COMPACT_ATOMS: atom_id res chain seq x y z
N MET A 1 -8.14 5.40 -2.18
CA MET A 1 -7.19 6.42 -1.65
C MET A 1 -6.22 6.91 -2.73
N GLY A 2 -5.51 6.03 -3.43
CA GLY A 2 -4.46 6.42 -4.38
C GLY A 2 -4.90 7.37 -5.49
N SER A 3 -5.96 7.05 -6.22
CA SER A 3 -6.41 7.84 -7.38
C SER A 3 -7.05 9.18 -6.99
N ALA A 4 -7.87 9.20 -5.94
CA ALA A 4 -8.48 10.44 -5.45
C ALA A 4 -7.44 11.47 -4.99
N LEU A 5 -6.46 11.01 -4.21
CA LEU A 5 -5.40 11.89 -3.69
C LEU A 5 -4.49 12.40 -4.81
N GLU A 6 -4.15 11.56 -5.78
CA GLU A 6 -3.38 11.95 -6.95
C GLU A 6 -4.05 13.08 -7.74
N THR A 7 -5.34 12.93 -8.06
CA THR A 7 -6.10 13.95 -8.77
C THR A 7 -6.17 15.25 -7.97
N LEU A 8 -6.49 15.19 -6.67
CA LEU A 8 -6.61 16.38 -5.83
C LEU A 8 -5.26 17.10 -5.65
N CYS A 9 -4.18 16.35 -5.39
CA CYS A 9 -2.84 16.93 -5.28
C CYS A 9 -2.38 17.52 -6.61
N GLY A 10 -2.62 16.86 -7.74
CA GLY A 10 -2.30 17.38 -9.07
C GLY A 10 -3.06 18.66 -9.41
N GLN A 11 -4.36 18.70 -9.13
CA GLN A 11 -5.20 19.89 -9.31
C GLN A 11 -4.75 21.05 -8.42
N ALA A 12 -4.52 20.80 -7.13
CA ALA A 12 -4.08 21.84 -6.19
C ALA A 12 -2.68 22.37 -6.54
N TYR A 13 -1.76 21.49 -6.96
CA TYR A 13 -0.43 21.90 -7.39
C TYR A 13 -0.49 22.73 -8.69
N GLY A 14 -1.24 22.29 -9.69
CA GLY A 14 -1.44 23.04 -10.94
C GLY A 14 -2.15 24.38 -10.75
N ALA A 15 -3.00 24.51 -9.73
CA ALA A 15 -3.65 25.76 -9.36
C ALA A 15 -2.80 26.66 -8.44
N GLY A 16 -1.54 26.29 -8.16
CA GLY A 16 -0.63 27.04 -7.27
C GLY A 16 -0.98 26.95 -5.78
N GLN A 17 -1.97 26.13 -5.39
CA GLN A 17 -2.37 25.92 -3.99
C GLN A 17 -1.51 24.86 -3.30
N VAL A 18 -0.19 25.04 -3.32
CA VAL A 18 0.77 24.04 -2.86
C VAL A 18 0.57 23.67 -1.38
N HIS A 19 0.16 24.61 -0.54
CA HIS A 19 -0.14 24.37 0.89
C HIS A 19 -1.24 23.33 1.12
N MET A 20 -2.19 23.18 0.18
CA MET A 20 -3.29 22.22 0.32
C MET A 20 -2.81 20.78 0.20
N LEU A 21 -1.67 20.51 -0.44
CA LEU A 21 -1.12 19.17 -0.54
C LEU A 21 -0.81 18.58 0.84
N GLY A 22 -0.28 19.38 1.77
CA GLY A 22 0.00 18.95 3.14
C GLY A 22 -1.29 18.61 3.91
N ILE A 23 -2.37 19.36 3.65
CA ILE A 23 -3.68 19.10 4.24
C ILE A 23 -4.29 17.81 3.68
N TYR A 24 -4.21 17.57 2.37
CA TYR A 24 -4.67 16.33 1.77
C TYR A 24 -3.87 15.12 2.24
N LEU A 25 -2.55 15.26 2.40
CA LEU A 25 -1.69 14.24 2.98
C LEU A 25 -2.16 13.84 4.39
N GLN A 26 -2.41 14.82 5.27
CA GLN A 26 -2.91 14.58 6.63
C GLN A 26 -4.30 13.92 6.63
N ARG A 27 -5.20 14.35 5.73
CA ARG A 27 -6.54 13.73 5.60
C ARG A 27 -6.44 12.27 5.20
N SER A 28 -5.56 11.97 4.24
CA SER A 28 -5.31 10.60 3.81
C SER A 28 -4.73 9.75 4.92
N TRP A 29 -3.80 10.26 5.73
CA TRP A 29 -3.29 9.52 6.90
C TRP A 29 -4.38 9.20 7.91
N LEU A 30 -5.22 10.18 8.26
CA LEU A 30 -6.30 9.99 9.22
C LEU A 30 -7.28 8.92 8.74
N ILE A 31 -7.73 9.01 7.49
CA ILE A 31 -8.69 8.05 6.94
C ILE A 31 -8.05 6.67 6.79
N LEU A 32 -6.79 6.57 6.36
CA LEU A 32 -6.10 5.28 6.29
C LEU A 32 -5.95 4.64 7.66
N LEU A 33 -5.62 5.41 8.71
CA LEU A 33 -5.52 4.90 10.08
C LEU A 33 -6.88 4.34 10.54
N VAL A 34 -7.96 5.07 10.30
CA VAL A 34 -9.32 4.62 10.59
C VAL A 34 -9.68 3.36 9.79
N SER A 35 -9.36 3.32 8.50
CA SER A 35 -9.59 2.12 7.66
C SER A 35 -8.77 0.92 8.14
N CYS A 36 -7.52 1.11 8.54
CA CYS A 36 -6.68 0.05 9.10
C CYS A 36 -7.29 -0.54 10.37
N PHE A 37 -7.81 0.32 11.25
CA PHE A 37 -8.48 -0.12 12.47
C PHE A 37 -9.68 -1.03 12.16
N PHE A 38 -10.51 -0.67 11.19
CA PHE A 38 -11.66 -1.50 10.78
C PHE A 38 -11.26 -2.79 10.06
N LEU A 39 -10.13 -2.81 9.34
CA LEU A 39 -9.63 -4.01 8.67
C LEU A 39 -8.82 -4.93 9.59
N LEU A 40 -8.34 -4.44 10.73
CA LEU A 40 -7.50 -5.20 11.66
C LEU A 40 -8.12 -6.54 12.10
N PRO A 41 -9.43 -6.64 12.45
CA PRO A 41 -10.03 -7.92 12.78
C PRO A 41 -9.95 -8.93 11.63
N LEU A 42 -10.08 -8.48 10.38
CA LEU A 42 -9.99 -9.36 9.21
C LEU A 42 -8.58 -9.95 9.06
N TYR A 43 -7.54 -9.18 9.38
CA TYR A 43 -6.17 -9.68 9.43
C TYR A 43 -5.95 -10.68 10.58
N ILE A 44 -6.39 -10.34 11.80
CA ILE A 44 -6.25 -11.21 12.97
C ILE A 44 -6.96 -12.56 12.75
N PHE A 45 -8.15 -12.52 12.13
CA PHE A 45 -8.94 -13.71 11.84
C PHE A 45 -8.77 -14.21 10.39
N ALA A 46 -7.66 -13.88 9.72
CA ALA A 46 -7.46 -14.21 8.31
C ALA A 46 -7.62 -15.71 8.02
N GLY A 47 -7.05 -16.60 8.86
CA GLY A 47 -7.19 -18.05 8.68
C GLY A 47 -8.64 -18.53 8.72
N PRO A 48 -9.37 -18.32 9.84
CA PRO A 48 -10.79 -18.68 9.94
C PRO A 48 -11.66 -18.06 8.83
N VAL A 49 -11.42 -16.80 8.47
CA VAL A 49 -12.15 -16.11 7.39
C VAL A 49 -11.90 -16.80 6.05
N LEU A 50 -10.66 -17.15 5.72
CA LEU A 50 -10.34 -17.86 4.49
C LEU A 50 -10.96 -19.26 4.44
N LYS A 51 -10.93 -20.01 5.56
CA LYS A 51 -11.62 -21.31 5.65
C LYS A 51 -13.12 -21.18 5.45
N LEU A 52 -13.75 -20.14 6.01
CA LEU A 52 -15.18 -19.85 5.80
C LEU A 52 -15.51 -19.53 4.34
N LEU A 53 -14.57 -18.89 3.62
CA LEU A 53 -14.68 -18.59 2.19
C LEU A 53 -14.36 -19.80 1.29
N GLY A 54 -14.11 -20.98 1.87
CA GLY A 54 -13.84 -22.22 1.13
C GLY A 54 -12.42 -22.32 0.58
N GLN A 55 -11.46 -21.56 1.11
CA GLN A 55 -10.06 -21.68 0.72
C GLN A 55 -9.42 -22.94 1.29
N ASP A 56 -8.37 -23.41 0.60
CA ASP A 56 -7.58 -24.56 1.02
C ASP A 56 -7.02 -24.39 2.45
N GLU A 57 -6.96 -25.49 3.19
CA GLU A 57 -6.53 -25.48 4.58
C GLU A 57 -5.08 -25.04 4.74
N GLN A 58 -4.19 -25.46 3.83
CA GLN A 58 -2.77 -25.09 3.88
C GLN A 58 -2.58 -23.58 3.65
N ILE A 59 -3.33 -23.00 2.71
CA ILE A 59 -3.32 -21.56 2.43
C ILE A 59 -3.85 -20.78 3.64
N SER A 60 -4.96 -21.25 4.20
CA SER A 60 -5.60 -20.62 5.35
C SER A 60 -4.72 -20.67 6.60
N ASP A 61 -4.02 -21.78 6.82
CA ASP A 61 -3.07 -21.93 7.93
C ASP A 61 -1.82 -21.08 7.73
N LEU A 62 -1.34 -20.92 6.49
CA LEU A 62 -0.25 -20.01 6.16
C LEU A 62 -0.64 -18.56 6.44
N ALA A 63 -1.83 -18.13 6.02
CA ALA A 63 -2.35 -16.79 6.27
C ALA A 63 -2.49 -16.52 7.78
N ARG A 64 -3.02 -17.51 8.54
CA ARG A 64 -3.06 -17.45 10.00
C ARG A 64 -1.66 -17.26 10.60
N LYS A 65 -0.67 -18.02 10.14
CA LYS A 65 0.70 -17.95 10.65
C LYS A 65 1.32 -16.58 10.37
N ILE A 66 1.12 -16.01 9.18
CA ILE A 66 1.66 -14.69 8.80
C ILE A 66 1.02 -13.56 9.63
N HIS A 67 -0.28 -13.65 9.91
CA HIS A 67 -1.03 -12.63 10.65
C HIS A 67 -1.20 -12.90 12.15
N ASP A 68 -0.53 -13.93 12.68
CA ASP A 68 -0.50 -14.18 14.12
C ASP A 68 0.11 -12.96 14.84
N PRO A 69 -0.59 -12.32 15.80
CA PRO A 69 -0.08 -11.13 16.49
C PRO A 69 1.29 -11.31 17.18
N ASN A 70 1.70 -12.54 17.46
CA ASN A 70 3.02 -12.85 18.04
C ASN A 70 4.12 -12.94 16.97
N ASN A 71 3.77 -12.97 15.69
CA ASN A 71 4.69 -13.05 14.59
C ASN A 71 5.18 -11.65 14.19
N PRO A 72 6.50 -11.43 14.00
CA PRO A 72 7.03 -10.19 13.46
C PRO A 72 6.38 -9.72 12.14
N SER A 73 5.81 -10.60 11.32
CA SER A 73 5.10 -10.24 10.08
C SER A 73 3.67 -9.73 10.30
N ALA A 74 3.16 -9.69 11.53
CA ALA A 74 1.83 -9.15 11.83
C ALA A 74 1.80 -7.62 11.93
N LEU A 75 2.90 -6.94 11.56
CA LEU A 75 2.92 -5.49 11.46
C LEU A 75 1.79 -5.03 10.54
N LEU A 76 1.03 -4.05 11.00
CA LEU A 76 0.05 -3.38 10.15
C LEU A 76 0.76 -2.93 8.86
N PRO A 77 0.14 -3.13 7.68
CA PRO A 77 0.79 -2.80 6.42
C PRO A 77 1.28 -1.35 6.40
N GLY A 78 2.56 -1.12 6.07
CA GLY A 78 3.10 0.23 5.90
C GLY A 78 2.44 0.93 4.71
N HIS A 79 1.77 2.07 4.96
CA HIS A 79 1.04 2.82 3.93
C HIS A 79 1.88 3.96 3.34
N LYS A 80 2.71 3.67 2.34
CA LYS A 80 3.50 4.70 1.61
C LYS A 80 2.68 5.56 0.63
N PHE A 81 1.47 5.11 0.28
CA PHE A 81 0.66 5.67 -0.80
C PHE A 81 0.46 7.20 -0.72
N PRO A 82 0.08 7.78 0.43
CA PRO A 82 -0.15 9.22 0.51
C PRO A 82 1.10 10.07 0.28
N ALA A 83 2.20 9.69 0.92
CA ALA A 83 3.48 10.38 0.78
C ALA A 83 4.02 10.27 -0.66
N GLN A 84 3.85 9.09 -1.27
CA GLN A 84 4.20 8.89 -2.68
C GLN A 84 3.40 9.81 -3.60
N LYS A 85 2.07 9.89 -3.46
CA LYS A 85 1.24 10.78 -4.29
C LYS A 85 1.53 12.25 -4.07
N PHE A 86 1.82 12.66 -2.83
CA PHE A 86 2.27 14.02 -2.51
C PHE A 86 3.54 14.41 -3.27
N LEU A 87 4.53 13.52 -3.31
CA LEU A 87 5.79 13.75 -4.03
C LEU A 87 5.63 13.65 -5.56
N GLN A 88 4.80 12.72 -6.06
CA GLN A 88 4.49 12.61 -7.48
C GLN A 88 3.79 13.87 -8.02
N ALA A 89 2.83 14.43 -7.28
CA ALA A 89 2.13 15.65 -7.68
C ALA A 89 3.04 16.87 -7.82
N GLN A 90 4.13 16.92 -7.04
CA GLN A 90 5.17 17.94 -7.13
C GLN A 90 6.29 17.60 -8.11
N THR A 91 6.13 16.58 -8.95
CA THR A 91 7.14 16.09 -9.89
C THR A 91 8.46 15.64 -9.24
N LYS A 92 8.48 15.37 -7.92
CA LYS A 92 9.67 14.90 -7.17
C LYS A 92 9.87 13.38 -7.32
N VAL A 93 9.65 12.86 -8.53
CA VAL A 93 9.71 11.43 -8.84
C VAL A 93 11.11 10.85 -8.73
N ASN A 94 12.15 11.66 -8.93
CA ASN A 94 13.55 11.23 -8.77
C ASN A 94 13.86 10.81 -7.33
N VAL A 95 13.30 11.51 -6.33
CA VAL A 95 13.45 11.16 -4.92
C VAL A 95 12.80 9.81 -4.64
N LEU A 96 11.60 9.60 -5.18
CA LEU A 96 10.89 8.33 -5.08
C LEU A 96 11.67 7.19 -5.74
N ALA A 97 12.28 7.44 -6.90
CA ALA A 97 13.10 6.46 -7.60
C ALA A 97 14.29 6.03 -6.75
N TRP A 98 15.07 6.98 -6.22
CA TRP A 98 16.23 6.66 -5.38
C TRP A 98 15.85 5.94 -4.08
N ILE A 99 14.78 6.36 -3.41
CA ILE A 99 14.26 5.64 -2.22
C ILE A 99 13.91 4.19 -2.58
N ASN A 100 13.22 3.96 -3.70
CA ASN A 100 12.85 2.60 -4.11
C ASN A 100 14.06 1.77 -4.57
N VAL A 101 15.07 2.36 -5.21
CA VAL A 101 16.32 1.66 -5.57
C VAL A 101 17.06 1.18 -4.33
N VAL A 102 17.25 2.05 -3.34
CA VAL A 102 17.87 1.68 -2.06
C VAL A 102 17.04 0.61 -1.35
N ALA A 103 15.73 0.80 -1.29
CA ALA A 103 14.82 -0.17 -0.67
C ALA A 103 14.87 -1.53 -1.37
N PHE A 104 15.01 -1.57 -2.70
CA PHE A 104 15.14 -2.81 -3.46
C PHE A 104 16.41 -3.58 -3.11
N VAL A 105 17.56 -2.90 -3.04
CA VAL A 105 18.83 -3.52 -2.63
C VAL A 105 18.74 -4.07 -1.20
N VAL A 106 18.18 -3.27 -0.27
CA VAL A 106 17.96 -3.69 1.12
C VAL A 106 16.99 -4.88 1.18
N HIS A 107 15.93 -4.87 0.37
CA HIS A 107 14.95 -5.95 0.32
C HIS A 107 15.57 -7.28 -0.12
N ILE A 108 16.43 -7.28 -1.15
CA ILE A 108 17.16 -8.48 -1.57
C ILE A 108 18.01 -9.03 -0.41
N GLY A 109 18.75 -8.16 0.28
CA GLY A 109 19.56 -8.55 1.44
C GLY A 109 18.72 -9.14 2.57
N MET A 110 17.54 -8.56 2.85
CA MET A 110 16.62 -9.06 3.87
C MET A 110 15.98 -10.39 3.48
N LEU A 111 15.61 -10.58 2.21
CA LEU A 111 15.11 -11.87 1.72
C LEU A 111 16.15 -12.96 1.91
N TRP A 112 17.40 -12.71 1.49
CA TRP A 112 18.50 -13.65 1.70
C TRP A 112 18.70 -13.94 3.19
N LEU A 113 18.72 -12.92 4.05
CA LEU A 113 18.88 -13.08 5.48
C LEU A 113 17.74 -13.91 6.09
N PHE A 114 16.48 -13.54 5.88
CA PHE A 114 15.35 -14.17 6.56
C PHE A 114 15.00 -15.54 6.01
N ILE A 115 15.19 -15.76 4.70
CA ILE A 115 14.88 -17.04 4.07
C ILE A 115 16.07 -17.99 4.16
N ASN A 116 17.26 -17.57 3.74
CA ASN A 116 18.41 -18.48 3.60
C ASN A 116 19.25 -18.60 4.88
N VAL A 117 19.39 -17.54 5.67
CA VAL A 117 20.21 -17.60 6.90
C VAL A 117 19.36 -17.98 8.10
N LEU A 118 18.26 -17.27 8.34
CA LEU A 118 17.38 -17.51 9.50
C LEU A 118 16.38 -18.65 9.27
N GLN A 119 16.20 -19.13 8.04
CA GLN A 119 15.31 -20.24 7.71
C GLN A 119 13.84 -20.00 8.12
N TRP A 120 13.36 -18.75 8.05
CA TRP A 120 11.97 -18.40 8.41
C TRP A 120 10.97 -18.70 7.27
N GLY A 121 11.43 -19.13 6.10
CA GLY A 121 10.60 -19.48 4.96
C GLY A 121 9.68 -18.33 4.53
N THR A 122 8.40 -18.64 4.29
CA THR A 122 7.38 -17.67 3.85
C THR A 122 7.11 -16.56 4.86
N VAL A 123 7.25 -16.84 6.16
CA VAL A 123 7.18 -15.81 7.21
C VAL A 123 8.33 -14.82 7.05
N GLY A 124 9.54 -15.32 6.78
CA GLY A 124 10.69 -14.47 6.51
C GLY A 124 10.47 -13.52 5.32
N ALA A 125 9.85 -14.03 4.25
CA ALA A 125 9.47 -13.21 3.10
C ALA A 125 8.47 -12.11 3.47
N ALA A 126 7.45 -12.44 4.27
CA ALA A 126 6.47 -11.47 4.76
C ALA A 126 7.11 -10.38 5.64
N VAL A 127 7.99 -10.76 6.57
CA VAL A 127 8.74 -9.80 7.41
C VAL A 127 9.59 -8.86 6.56
N ALA A 128 10.36 -9.39 5.59
CA ALA A 128 11.17 -8.57 4.70
C ALA A 128 10.31 -7.55 3.94
N PHE A 129 9.14 -7.97 3.47
CA PHE A 129 8.20 -7.12 2.77
C PHE A 129 7.67 -5.99 3.66
N ASP A 130 7.22 -6.30 4.87
CA ASP A 130 6.69 -5.30 5.81
C ASP A 130 7.74 -4.27 6.23
N ILE A 131 8.96 -4.73 6.56
CA ILE A 131 10.07 -3.84 6.90
C ILE A 131 10.38 -2.89 5.73
N THR A 132 10.46 -3.42 4.51
CA THR A 132 10.73 -2.59 3.31
C THR A 132 9.64 -1.56 3.08
N ARG A 133 8.38 -1.94 3.29
CA ARG A 133 7.24 -1.03 3.15
C ARG A 133 7.25 0.09 4.20
N TRP A 134 7.53 -0.25 5.45
CA TRP A 134 7.67 0.75 6.51
C TRP A 134 8.87 1.66 6.26
N ALA A 135 10.02 1.10 5.92
CA ALA A 135 11.22 1.87 5.62
C ALA A 135 10.99 2.87 4.49
N THR A 136 10.36 2.44 3.38
CA THR A 136 10.04 3.35 2.26
C THR A 136 8.99 4.40 2.63
N ALA A 137 7.95 4.02 3.39
CA ALA A 137 6.95 4.98 3.87
C ALA A 137 7.59 6.05 4.76
N LEU A 138 8.39 5.63 5.75
CA LEU A 138 9.07 6.53 6.68
C LEU A 138 10.11 7.41 5.97
N ALA A 139 10.87 6.86 5.00
CA ALA A 139 11.82 7.64 4.22
C ALA A 139 11.12 8.75 3.41
N GLN A 140 9.98 8.45 2.78
CA GLN A 140 9.20 9.46 2.05
C GLN A 140 8.64 10.52 2.99
N VAL A 141 8.08 10.12 4.13
CA VAL A 141 7.55 11.05 5.14
C VAL A 141 8.65 11.92 5.74
N GLY A 142 9.81 11.33 6.07
CA GLY A 142 11.00 12.05 6.54
C GLY A 142 11.50 13.06 5.51
N TYR A 143 11.54 12.70 4.23
CA TYR A 143 11.89 13.63 3.16
C TYR A 143 10.89 14.79 3.06
N ILE A 144 9.59 14.51 3.14
CA ILE A 144 8.54 15.54 3.09
C ILE A 144 8.68 16.53 4.26
N MET A 145 8.93 16.03 5.47
CA MET A 145 8.99 16.89 6.66
C MET A 145 10.34 17.60 6.84
N GLY A 146 11.44 17.03 6.34
CA GLY A 146 12.79 17.55 6.57
C GLY A 146 13.42 18.29 5.38
N TRP A 147 13.14 17.87 4.15
CA TRP A 147 13.83 18.37 2.94
C TRP A 147 12.88 18.98 1.90
N SER A 148 11.59 18.65 1.91
CA SER A 148 10.63 19.30 1.03
C SER A 148 10.21 20.65 1.62
N SER A 149 10.76 21.74 1.08
CA SER A 149 10.34 23.11 1.41
C SER A 149 8.92 23.45 0.95
N GLU A 150 8.37 22.65 0.03
CA GLU A 150 7.08 22.90 -0.61
C GLU A 150 5.99 21.95 -0.09
N GLY A 151 4.82 22.53 0.20
CA GLY A 151 3.55 21.84 0.44
C GLY A 151 3.31 21.32 1.85
N TRP A 152 4.36 21.07 2.64
CA TRP A 152 4.23 20.72 4.05
C TRP A 152 4.47 21.94 4.94
N THR A 153 3.44 22.36 5.68
CA THR A 153 3.51 23.51 6.61
C THR A 153 3.34 23.09 8.07
N GLY A 154 3.53 21.79 8.37
CA GLY A 154 3.25 21.21 9.69
C GLY A 154 1.81 20.70 9.85
N PHE A 155 1.53 20.15 11.03
CA PHE A 155 0.21 19.62 11.38
C PHE A 155 -0.83 20.73 11.47
N SER A 156 -2.03 20.46 10.95
CA SER A 156 -3.11 21.44 10.89
C SER A 156 -4.47 20.82 11.20
N TRP A 157 -5.25 21.51 12.02
CA TRP A 157 -6.65 21.16 12.31
C TRP A 157 -7.56 21.28 11.08
N LEU A 158 -7.10 21.92 9.99
CA LEU A 158 -7.81 21.99 8.72
C LEU A 158 -8.02 20.60 8.08
N VAL A 159 -7.34 19.58 8.59
CA VAL A 159 -7.59 18.17 8.26
C VAL A 159 -9.06 17.78 8.48
N PHE A 160 -9.73 18.29 9.52
CA PHE A 160 -11.11 17.93 9.86
C PHE A 160 -12.17 18.71 9.07
N LYS A 161 -11.79 19.86 8.49
CA LYS A 161 -12.72 20.67 7.70
C LYS A 161 -13.09 19.92 6.41
N ASP A 162 -14.39 19.79 6.14
CA ASP A 162 -14.92 19.13 4.94
C ASP A 162 -14.40 17.69 4.69
N ILE A 163 -14.02 16.99 5.77
CA ILE A 163 -13.45 15.64 5.68
C ILE A 163 -14.41 14.64 5.05
N TRP A 164 -15.72 14.80 5.24
CA TRP A 164 -16.73 13.87 4.69
C TRP A 164 -16.72 13.83 3.16
N ALA A 165 -16.56 14.97 2.50
CA ALA A 165 -16.44 15.03 1.05
C ALA A 165 -15.20 14.25 0.56
N PHE A 166 -14.09 14.40 1.29
CA PHE A 166 -12.85 13.69 1.02
C PHE A 166 -12.96 12.18 1.29
N VAL A 167 -13.67 11.77 2.35
CA VAL A 167 -13.98 10.36 2.66
C VAL A 167 -14.80 9.74 1.53
N ARG A 168 -15.87 10.41 1.08
CA ARG A 168 -16.71 9.93 -0.02
C ARG A 168 -15.90 9.70 -1.30
N LEU A 169 -15.03 10.65 -1.65
CA LEU A 169 -14.14 10.52 -2.80
C LEU A 169 -13.12 9.38 -2.61
N SER A 170 -12.55 9.27 -1.42
CA SER A 170 -11.60 8.22 -1.06
C SER A 170 -12.22 6.82 -1.13
N LEU A 171 -13.49 6.69 -0.73
CA LEU A 171 -14.28 5.46 -0.79
C LEU A 171 -14.59 5.08 -2.24
N ALA A 172 -15.03 6.05 -3.07
CA ALA A 172 -15.23 5.80 -4.50
C ALA A 172 -13.94 5.34 -5.19
N SER A 173 -12.81 5.98 -4.88
CA SER A 173 -11.48 5.57 -5.35
C SER A 173 -11.08 4.17 -4.85
N ALA A 174 -11.41 3.82 -3.62
CA ALA A 174 -11.14 2.49 -3.08
C ALA A 174 -11.97 1.41 -3.79
N LEU A 175 -13.28 1.65 -3.98
CA LEU A 175 -14.16 0.76 -4.72
C LEU A 175 -13.71 0.56 -6.17
N MET A 176 -13.30 1.64 -6.85
CA MET A 176 -12.75 1.58 -8.20
C MET A 176 -11.52 0.65 -8.27
N LEU A 177 -10.55 0.81 -7.38
CA LEU A 177 -9.35 -0.05 -7.31
C LEU A 177 -9.69 -1.51 -6.97
N CYS A 178 -10.66 -1.73 -6.07
CA CYS A 178 -11.14 -3.08 -5.77
C CYS A 178 -11.76 -3.73 -7.01
N LEU A 179 -12.63 -2.99 -7.72
CA LEU A 179 -13.26 -3.48 -8.96
C LEU A 179 -12.23 -3.77 -10.04
N GLU A 180 -11.23 -2.90 -10.22
CA GLU A 180 -10.11 -3.12 -11.14
C GLU A 180 -9.36 -4.40 -10.79
N THR A 181 -9.03 -4.61 -9.51
CA THR A 181 -8.33 -5.81 -9.04
C THR A 181 -9.18 -7.06 -9.27
N TRP A 182 -10.46 -7.04 -8.90
CA TRP A 182 -11.36 -8.18 -9.06
C TRP A 182 -11.65 -8.51 -10.52
N TYR A 183 -11.76 -7.48 -11.36
CA TYR A 183 -11.86 -7.62 -12.80
C TYR A 183 -10.63 -8.33 -13.37
N MET A 184 -9.42 -7.88 -13.01
CA MET A 184 -8.18 -8.53 -13.42
C MET A 184 -8.08 -9.98 -12.93
N MET A 185 -8.43 -10.25 -11.67
CA MET A 185 -8.44 -11.62 -11.13
C MET A 185 -9.41 -12.54 -11.89
N SER A 186 -10.57 -12.01 -12.27
CA SER A 186 -11.56 -12.75 -13.04
C SER A 186 -11.04 -13.08 -14.45
N ILE A 187 -10.36 -12.13 -15.11
CA ILE A 187 -9.69 -12.40 -16.39
C ILE A 187 -8.63 -13.48 -16.20
N PHE A 188 -7.76 -13.37 -15.19
CA PHE A 188 -6.72 -14.37 -14.95
C PHE A 188 -7.28 -15.78 -14.79
N ILE A 189 -8.37 -15.96 -14.03
CA ILE A 189 -9.05 -17.25 -13.87
C ILE A 189 -9.57 -17.76 -15.21
N LEU A 190 -10.18 -16.91 -16.03
CA LEU A 190 -10.70 -17.29 -17.34
C LEU A 190 -9.57 -17.69 -18.30
N THR A 191 -8.50 -16.90 -18.40
CA THR A 191 -7.33 -17.23 -19.23
C THR A 191 -6.57 -18.45 -18.74
N GLY A 192 -6.57 -18.71 -17.43
CA GLY A 192 -5.99 -19.91 -16.84
C GLY A 192 -6.67 -21.21 -17.28
N ASN A 193 -7.89 -21.13 -17.79
CA ASN A 193 -8.65 -22.27 -18.32
C ASN A 193 -8.56 -22.43 -19.86
N MET A 194 -7.76 -21.61 -20.55
CA MET A 194 -7.56 -21.75 -21.99
C MET A 194 -6.57 -22.86 -22.33
N GLU A 195 -6.66 -23.43 -23.53
CA GLU A 195 -5.79 -24.53 -23.99
C GLU A 195 -4.29 -24.22 -23.84
N ASN A 196 -3.89 -22.96 -24.03
CA ASN A 196 -2.52 -22.47 -23.83
C ASN A 196 -2.43 -21.49 -22.64
N ALA A 197 -2.94 -21.89 -21.47
CA ALA A 197 -3.01 -21.08 -20.26
C ALA A 197 -1.70 -20.33 -19.92
N VAL A 198 -0.54 -20.97 -20.11
CA VAL A 198 0.77 -20.34 -19.82
C VAL A 198 1.01 -19.10 -20.67
N ILE A 199 0.70 -19.16 -21.97
CA ILE A 199 0.88 -18.03 -22.90
C ILE A 199 -0.19 -16.98 -22.66
N ALA A 200 -1.45 -17.40 -22.43
CA ALA A 200 -2.58 -16.50 -22.23
C ALA A 200 -2.49 -15.72 -20.91
N VAL A 201 -2.09 -16.38 -19.82
CA VAL A 201 -1.82 -15.71 -18.54
C VAL A 201 -0.54 -14.89 -18.64
N GLY A 202 0.49 -15.41 -19.32
CA GLY A 202 1.76 -14.71 -19.54
C GLY A 202 1.60 -13.40 -20.32
N SER A 203 0.72 -13.34 -21.31
CA SER A 203 0.46 -12.12 -22.09
C SER A 203 -0.25 -11.04 -21.27
N LEU A 204 -1.10 -11.43 -20.31
CA LEU A 204 -1.75 -10.50 -19.37
C LEU A 204 -0.80 -9.99 -18.29
N ALA A 205 0.29 -10.70 -18.01
CA ALA A 205 1.30 -10.30 -17.03
C ALA A 205 2.28 -9.24 -17.56
N ILE A 206 2.30 -8.99 -18.87
CA ILE A 206 3.07 -7.92 -19.50
C ILE A 206 2.22 -6.64 -19.46
N TRP A 207 2.29 -5.92 -18.33
CA TRP A 207 1.67 -4.61 -18.12
C TRP A 207 2.64 -3.67 -17.39
#